data_AF-A0A3M0MUM8-F1
#
_entry.id   AF-A0A3M0MUM8-F1
#
_cell.length_a   1.000
_cell.length_b   1.000
_cell.length_c   1.000
_cell.angle_alpha   90.00
_cell.angle_beta   90.00
_cell.angle_gamma   90.00
#
_symmetry.space_group_name_H-M   'P 1'
#
loop_
_entity.id
_entity.type
_entity.pdbx_description
1 polymer ?
#
loop_
_entity_poly.entity_id
_entity_poly.type
_entity_poly.pdbx_seq_one_letter_code
_entity_poly.pdbx_strand_id
1 'polypeptide(L)'
;MKDIVEIQHDQEQTLVGELQILSATGELFNHVDEGLPMWASHGDRSVRVDVVFRTPFKESPVVTLGLTGIDSAHDQNLRFWLAARNVTPTGFTIECNTWDDTHIARAAISWHAIGAANPAA
;
A
#
# COMPACT_ATOMS: atom_id res chain seq x y z
N MET A 1 -13.01 13.68 -3.42
CA MET A 1 -12.60 12.89 -4.62
C MET A 1 -11.43 13.55 -5.35
N LYS A 2 -10.38 13.91 -4.60
CA LYS A 2 -9.07 14.31 -5.10
C LYS A 2 -8.07 13.36 -4.46
N ASP A 3 -7.30 12.68 -5.31
CA ASP A 3 -5.98 12.15 -4.99
C ASP A 3 -5.87 10.98 -4.00
N ILE A 4 -6.77 10.01 -4.10
CA ILE A 4 -6.56 8.63 -3.62
C ILE A 4 -6.07 7.88 -4.88
N VAL A 5 -4.80 7.70 -5.23
CA VAL A 5 -3.65 7.15 -4.50
C VAL A 5 -2.35 7.49 -5.29
N GLU A 6 -1.43 8.29 -4.74
CA GLU A 6 -0.11 8.57 -5.37
C GLU A 6 0.78 7.32 -5.51
N ILE A 7 0.52 6.27 -4.71
CA ILE A 7 1.27 5.00 -4.71
C ILE A 7 1.24 4.27 -6.07
N GLN A 8 0.32 4.62 -6.98
CA GLN A 8 0.25 4.00 -8.31
C GLN A 8 1.20 4.62 -9.35
N HIS A 9 1.61 5.89 -9.21
CA HIS A 9 2.13 6.65 -10.35
C HIS A 9 3.65 6.83 -10.38
N ASP A 10 4.39 6.69 -9.28
CA ASP A 10 5.86 6.85 -9.31
C ASP A 10 6.60 5.52 -9.05
N GLN A 11 6.34 4.60 -9.98
CA GLN A 11 7.05 3.37 -10.34
C GLN A 11 8.56 3.50 -10.52
N GLU A 12 9.42 3.27 -9.52
CA GLU A 12 10.86 3.11 -9.77
C GLU A 12 11.19 1.67 -10.16
N GLN A 13 11.94 1.49 -11.25
CA GLN A 13 12.39 0.18 -11.73
C GLN A 13 13.91 0.06 -11.68
N THR A 14 14.40 -1.02 -11.09
CA THR A 14 15.82 -1.43 -11.16
C THR A 14 15.92 -2.84 -11.72
N LEU A 15 16.83 -3.05 -12.67
CA LEU A 15 17.15 -4.37 -13.23
C LEU A 15 18.54 -4.82 -12.74
N VAL A 16 18.62 -6.07 -12.28
CA VAL A 16 19.87 -6.72 -11.84
C VAL A 16 19.96 -8.09 -12.53
N GLY A 17 20.52 -8.12 -13.74
CA GLY A 17 20.47 -9.31 -14.58
C GLY A 17 19.03 -9.66 -14.95
N GLU A 18 18.58 -10.88 -14.63
CA GLU A 18 17.20 -11.33 -14.84
C GLU A 18 16.26 -10.97 -13.67
N LEU A 19 16.76 -10.26 -12.66
CA LEU A 19 15.95 -9.78 -11.53
C LEU A 19 15.39 -8.38 -11.82
N GLN A 20 14.10 -8.20 -11.57
CA GLN A 20 13.44 -6.90 -11.55
C GLN A 20 13.08 -6.52 -10.11
N ILE A 21 13.29 -5.25 -9.79
CA ILE A 21 12.80 -4.61 -8.57
C ILE A 21 11.92 -3.45 -8.99
N LEU A 22 10.68 -3.43 -8.51
CA LEU A 22 9.80 -2.28 -8.58
C LEU A 22 9.56 -1.74 -7.18
N SER A 23 9.55 -0.42 -7.03
CA SER A 23 9.22 0.22 -5.77
C SER A 23 8.44 1.51 -5.98
N ALA A 24 7.59 1.84 -5.02
CA ALA A 24 7.00 3.16 -4.92
C ALA A 24 6.72 3.50 -3.45
N THR A 25 6.54 4.79 -3.18
CA THR A 25 6.14 5.32 -1.87
C THR A 25 5.06 6.37 -2.07
N GLY A 26 4.18 6.55 -1.09
CA GLY A 26 3.13 7.56 -1.16
C GLY A 26 2.10 7.46 -0.05
N GLU A 27 1.16 8.39 -0.04
CA GLU A 27 0.02 8.36 0.87
C GLU A 27 -0.91 7.20 0.49
N LEU A 28 -1.26 6.37 1.48
CA LEU A 28 -2.19 5.25 1.31
C LEU A 28 -3.64 5.72 1.46
N PHE A 29 -3.89 6.58 2.44
CA PHE A 29 -5.17 7.24 2.65
C PHE A 29 -5.02 8.47 3.54
N ASN A 30 -5.95 9.41 3.36
CA ASN A 30 -6.25 10.49 4.29
C ASN A 30 -7.77 10.50 4.55
N HIS A 31 -8.14 10.07 5.75
CA HIS A 31 -9.53 9.95 6.19
C HIS A 31 -9.98 11.10 7.08
N VAL A 32 -9.07 11.94 7.58
CA VAL A 32 -9.44 13.08 8.43
C VAL A 32 -10.11 14.20 7.63
N ASP A 33 -9.66 14.47 6.40
CA ASP A 33 -10.17 15.57 5.59
C ASP A 33 -11.64 15.40 5.20
N GLU A 34 -12.05 14.17 4.87
CA GLU A 34 -13.41 13.83 4.45
C GLU A 34 -14.21 13.09 5.54
N GLY A 35 -13.65 12.91 6.74
CA GLY A 35 -14.33 12.21 7.85
C GLY A 35 -14.62 10.72 7.56
N LEU A 36 -13.72 10.05 6.86
CA LEU A 36 -13.88 8.69 6.36
C LEU A 36 -13.61 7.62 7.45
N PRO A 37 -14.01 6.34 7.24
CA PRO A 37 -14.12 5.35 8.30
C PRO A 37 -12.90 5.15 9.21
N MET A 38 -11.68 5.05 8.68
CA MET A 38 -10.45 4.92 9.49
C MET A 38 -10.30 6.01 10.57
N TRP A 39 -10.84 7.21 10.34
CA TRP A 39 -10.83 8.32 11.29
C TRP A 39 -12.11 8.42 12.13
N ALA A 40 -13.28 8.27 11.51
CA ALA A 40 -14.55 8.63 12.15
C ALA A 40 -15.35 7.44 12.74
N SER A 41 -14.93 6.20 12.52
CA SER A 41 -15.71 5.00 12.86
C SER A 41 -15.01 4.07 13.87
N HIS A 42 -15.76 3.09 14.38
CA HIS A 42 -15.34 2.09 15.39
C HIS A 42 -15.57 0.65 14.87
N GLY A 43 -14.97 -0.36 15.52
CA GLY A 43 -15.02 -1.78 15.07
C GLY A 43 -13.97 -2.12 14.01
N ASP A 44 -14.19 -3.12 13.16
CA ASP A 44 -13.22 -3.49 12.12
C ASP A 44 -13.32 -2.55 10.90
N ARG A 45 -12.17 -2.06 10.42
CA ARG A 45 -12.09 -1.15 9.27
C ARG A 45 -10.89 -1.50 8.41
N SER A 46 -11.05 -1.34 7.09
CA SER A 46 -9.95 -1.53 6.15
C SER A 46 -9.95 -0.48 5.04
N VAL A 47 -8.75 -0.14 4.58
CA VAL A 47 -8.50 0.53 3.31
C VAL A 47 -7.80 -0.47 2.41
N ARG A 48 -8.29 -0.58 1.17
CA ARG A 48 -7.70 -1.41 0.13
C ARG A 48 -7.37 -0.58 -1.09
N VAL A 49 -6.16 -0.75 -1.59
CA VAL A 49 -5.64 -0.05 -2.77
C VAL A 49 -5.02 -1.07 -3.70
N ASP A 50 -5.53 -1.16 -4.91
CA ASP A 50 -4.93 -1.99 -5.95
C ASP A 50 -3.73 -1.25 -6.57
N VAL A 51 -2.62 -1.97 -6.74
CA VAL A 51 -1.41 -1.50 -7.40
C VAL A 51 -1.21 -2.31 -8.66
N VAL A 52 -1.14 -1.63 -9.79
CA VAL A 52 -0.79 -2.24 -11.08
C VAL A 52 0.69 -1.97 -11.34
N PHE A 53 1.49 -3.00 -11.56
CA PHE A 53 2.89 -2.84 -11.90
C PHE A 53 3.03 -2.19 -13.28
N ARG A 54 3.85 -1.14 -13.38
CA ARG A 54 4.15 -0.49 -14.68
C ARG A 54 4.81 -1.46 -15.66
N THR A 55 5.64 -2.34 -15.13
CA THR A 55 6.34 -3.38 -15.89
C THR A 55 5.98 -4.73 -15.29
N PRO A 56 5.13 -5.55 -15.93
CA PRO A 56 4.76 -6.86 -15.39
C PRO A 56 5.96 -7.77 -15.15
N PHE A 57 5.90 -8.57 -14.10
CA PHE A 57 6.86 -9.63 -13.83
C PHE A 57 6.58 -10.88 -14.67
N LYS A 58 7.56 -11.79 -14.76
CA LYS A 58 7.37 -13.09 -15.43
C LYS A 58 6.42 -14.01 -14.65
N GLU A 59 6.51 -13.98 -13.32
CA GLU A 59 5.70 -14.72 -12.35
C GLU A 59 5.34 -13.78 -11.18
N SER A 60 4.48 -14.21 -10.25
CA SER A 60 4.14 -13.39 -9.08
C SER A 60 5.41 -13.03 -8.29
N PRO A 61 5.73 -11.74 -8.09
CA PRO A 61 6.90 -11.33 -7.32
C PRO A 61 6.68 -11.53 -5.82
N VAL A 62 7.74 -11.42 -5.03
CA VAL A 62 7.63 -11.21 -3.58
C VAL A 62 7.41 -9.73 -3.33
N VAL A 63 6.38 -9.39 -2.54
CA VAL A 63 6.04 -8.01 -2.19
C VAL A 63 6.24 -7.77 -0.70
N THR A 64 6.98 -6.73 -0.35
CA THR A 64 7.15 -6.26 1.03
C THR A 64 6.59 -4.85 1.16
N LEU A 65 5.87 -4.58 2.25
CA LEU A 65 5.34 -3.27 2.60
C LEU A 65 6.11 -2.69 3.79
N GLY A 66 6.29 -1.37 3.79
CA GLY A 66 6.85 -0.62 4.92
C GLY A 66 6.03 0.62 5.21
N LEU A 67 5.69 0.86 6.47
CA LEU A 67 5.06 2.10 6.90
C LEU A 67 6.08 3.25 6.83
N THR A 68 5.73 4.34 6.16
CA THR A 68 6.58 5.55 6.04
C THR A 68 6.02 6.76 6.78
N GLY A 69 4.73 6.72 7.14
CA GLY A 69 4.10 7.71 8.01
C GLY A 69 2.77 7.22 8.56
N ILE A 70 2.44 7.63 9.79
CA ILE A 70 1.14 7.38 10.40
C ILE A 70 0.78 8.56 11.30
N ASP A 71 -0.47 9.01 11.17
CA ASP A 71 -1.06 10.05 12.00
C ASP A 71 -2.32 9.46 12.63
N SER A 72 -2.29 9.26 13.95
CA SER A 72 -3.37 8.62 14.71
C SER A 72 -3.75 9.48 15.90
N ALA A 73 -4.98 9.32 16.37
CA ALA A 73 -5.41 9.93 17.61
C ALA A 73 -4.52 9.45 18.78
N HIS A 74 -4.28 10.33 19.74
CA HIS A 74 -3.37 10.07 20.87
C HIS A 74 -4.03 9.35 22.05
N ASP A 75 -5.36 9.21 22.03
CA ASP A 75 -6.18 8.84 23.19
C ASP A 75 -6.49 7.35 23.27
N GLN A 76 -6.32 6.62 22.15
CA GLN A 76 -6.54 5.17 22.06
C GLN A 76 -5.27 4.43 21.66
N ASN A 77 -5.24 3.12 21.92
CA ASN A 77 -4.12 2.28 21.49
C ASN A 77 -4.02 2.27 19.95
N LEU A 78 -2.81 2.46 19.43
CA LEU A 78 -2.56 2.31 18.01
C LEU A 78 -2.55 0.82 17.63
N ARG A 79 -3.59 0.39 16.92
CA ARG A 79 -3.76 -1.00 16.45
C ARG A 79 -3.93 -1.01 14.93
N PHE A 80 -3.00 -1.62 14.21
CA PHE A 80 -3.14 -1.80 12.77
C PHE A 80 -2.32 -2.99 12.27
N TRP A 81 -2.65 -3.46 11.08
CA TRP A 81 -1.75 -4.33 10.30
C TRP A 81 -1.81 -3.98 8.81
N LEU A 82 -0.72 -4.28 8.12
CA LEU A 82 -0.56 -4.12 6.68
C LEU A 82 -0.36 -5.48 6.02
N ALA A 83 -0.98 -5.70 4.87
CA ALA A 83 -0.74 -6.89 4.06
C ALA A 83 -0.71 -6.57 2.57
N ALA A 84 0.20 -7.21 1.85
CA ALA A 84 0.10 -7.38 0.41
C ALA A 84 -0.79 -8.60 0.13
N ARG A 85 -1.90 -8.40 -0.56
CA ARG A 85 -2.86 -9.43 -0.94
C ARG A 85 -2.86 -9.60 -2.45
N ASN A 86 -3.38 -10.74 -2.92
CA ASN A 86 -3.66 -10.97 -4.34
C ASN A 86 -2.46 -10.69 -5.25
N VAL A 87 -1.26 -11.11 -4.86
CA VAL A 87 -0.04 -10.83 -5.63
C VAL A 87 -0.04 -11.67 -6.92
N THR A 88 -0.04 -10.96 -8.04
CA THR A 88 -0.01 -11.50 -9.41
C THR A 88 1.20 -10.92 -10.15
N PRO A 89 1.54 -11.43 -11.36
CA PRO A 89 2.62 -10.84 -12.16
C PRO A 89 2.35 -9.39 -12.58
N THR A 90 1.10 -8.92 -12.57
CA THR A 90 0.69 -7.60 -13.06
C THR A 90 0.36 -6.61 -11.94
N GLY A 91 0.29 -7.06 -10.69
CA GLY A 91 -0.08 -6.19 -9.57
C GLY A 91 -0.40 -6.94 -8.29
N PHE A 92 -0.82 -6.18 -7.28
CA PHE A 92 -1.24 -6.68 -5.97
C PHE A 92 -2.19 -5.68 -5.29
N THR A 93 -2.80 -6.06 -4.17
CA THR A 93 -3.64 -5.16 -3.35
C THR A 93 -2.90 -4.86 -2.05
N ILE A 94 -2.72 -3.58 -1.73
CA ILE A 94 -2.35 -3.13 -0.38
C ILE A 94 -3.60 -3.15 0.48
N GLU A 95 -3.52 -3.75 1.65
CA GLU A 95 -4.59 -3.75 2.63
C GLU A 95 -4.06 -3.24 3.97
N CYS A 96 -4.65 -2.15 4.47
CA CYS A 96 -4.43 -1.63 5.82
C CYS A 96 -5.69 -1.83 6.65
N ASN A 97 -5.55 -2.45 7.81
CA ASN A 97 -6.65 -2.69 8.74
C ASN A 97 -6.38 -2.04 10.08
N THR A 98 -7.46 -1.63 10.73
CA THR A 98 -7.52 -1.18 12.12
C THR A 98 -8.77 -1.77 12.77
N TRP A 99 -8.84 -1.76 14.09
CA TRP A 99 -9.99 -2.28 14.82
C TRP A 99 -10.26 -1.50 16.11
N ASP A 100 -11.37 -1.85 16.75
CA ASP A 100 -11.78 -1.30 18.05
C ASP A 100 -11.99 0.22 17.95
N ASP A 101 -11.57 0.95 18.99
CA ASP A 101 -11.60 2.41 19.14
C ASP A 101 -10.44 3.16 18.46
N THR A 102 -9.56 2.47 17.73
CA THR A 102 -8.40 3.11 17.08
C THR A 102 -8.81 4.06 15.96
N HIS A 103 -8.47 5.35 16.05
CA HIS A 103 -8.70 6.33 14.96
C HIS A 103 -7.38 6.70 14.27
N ILE A 104 -7.33 6.49 12.95
CA ILE A 104 -6.17 6.79 12.10
C ILE A 104 -6.58 7.85 11.08
N ALA A 105 -5.99 9.03 11.19
CA ALA A 105 -6.26 10.16 10.32
C ALA A 105 -5.72 9.91 8.91
N ARG A 106 -4.45 9.47 8.81
CA ARG A 106 -3.77 9.19 7.54
C ARG A 106 -2.62 8.20 7.72
N ALA A 107 -2.27 7.52 6.65
CA ALA A 107 -1.11 6.65 6.60
C ALA A 107 -0.40 6.78 5.25
N ALA A 108 0.92 6.69 5.27
CA ALA A 108 1.78 6.60 4.09
C ALA A 108 2.61 5.33 4.16
N ILE A 109 2.87 4.72 3.00
CA ILE A 109 3.63 3.49 2.90
C ILE A 109 4.66 3.55 1.77
N SER A 110 5.63 2.65 1.84
CA SER A 110 6.46 2.22 0.73
C SER A 110 6.21 0.74 0.45
N TRP A 111 6.43 0.33 -0.79
CA TRP A 111 6.42 -1.08 -1.15
C TRP A 111 7.57 -1.40 -2.10
N HIS A 112 8.02 -2.65 -2.05
CA HIS A 112 9.00 -3.21 -2.99
C HIS A 112 8.46 -4.54 -3.50
N ALA A 113 8.50 -4.73 -4.82
CA ALA A 113 8.21 -5.98 -5.50
C ALA A 113 9.49 -6.49 -6.15
N ILE A 114 9.90 -7.70 -5.82
CA ILE A 114 11.15 -8.31 -6.30
C ILE A 114 10.80 -9.65 -6.96
N GLY A 115 11.21 -9.83 -8.20
CA GLY A 115 10.89 -11.04 -8.96
C GLY A 115 11.62 -11.12 -10.30
N ALA A 116 11.40 -12.21 -11.01
CA ALA A 116 12.00 -12.40 -12.35
C ALA A 116 11.46 -11.36 -13.33
N ALA A 117 12.37 -10.67 -14.02
CA ALA A 117 12.03 -9.74 -15.08
C ALA A 117 11.28 -10.47 -16.20
N ASN A 118 10.27 -9.82 -16.77
CA ASN A 118 9.61 -10.32 -17.97
C ASN A 118 10.41 -9.84 -19.20
N PRO A 119 11.08 -10.73 -19.95
CA PRO A 119 11.87 -10.34 -21.11
C PRO A 119 11.04 -9.78 -22.29
N ALA A 120 9.71 -9.86 -22.19
CA ALA A 120 8.77 -9.34 -23.18
C ALA A 120 8.07 -8.03 -22.74
N ALA A 121 8.45 -7.44 -21.60
CA ALA A 121 7.89 -6.19 -21.10
C ALA A 121 8.62 -4.96 -21.63
#